data_AF-A0A838DDX3-F1
#
_entry.id   AF-A0A838DDX3-F1
#
_cell.length_a   1.000
_cell.length_b   1.000
_cell.length_c   1.000
_cell.angle_alpha   90.00
_cell.angle_beta   90.00
_cell.angle_gamma   90.00
#
_symmetry.space_group_name_H-M   'P 1'
#
loop_
_entity.id
_entity.type
_entity.pdbx_description
1 polymer ?
#
loop_
_entity_poly.entity_id
_entity_poly.type
_entity_poly.pdbx_seq_one_letter_code
_entity_poly.pdbx_strand_id
1 'polypeptide(L)' 'SWALKIERHLEETRSVWGFVNNHFEGFAPETCQRLAQRLGYELSLPSAGDTLSAGPGQLELFGAPAA' A
#
# COMPACT_ATOMS: atom_id res chain seq x y z
N SER A 1 12.44 12.75 3.11
CA SER A 1 11.05 12.59 2.62
C SER A 1 11.06 11.75 1.35
N TRP A 2 10.17 10.77 1.19
CA TRP A 2 10.03 10.01 -0.06
C TRP A 2 9.49 10.87 -1.21
N ALA A 3 8.57 11.80 -0.92
CA ALA A 3 8.02 12.72 -1.93
C ALA A 3 9.12 13.54 -2.63
N LEU A 4 9.99 14.21 -1.85
CA LEU A 4 11.13 14.97 -2.39
C LEU A 4 12.08 14.11 -3.24
N LYS A 5 12.30 12.84 -2.86
CA LYS A 5 13.14 11.93 -3.63
C LYS A 5 12.50 11.61 -4.98
N ILE A 6 11.18 11.40 -5.01
CA ILE A 6 10.44 11.12 -6.24
C ILE A 6 10.43 12.37 -7.14
N GLU A 7 10.05 13.53 -6.59
CA GLU A 7 10.00 14.82 -7.33
C GLU A 7 11.29 15.12 -8.08
N ARG A 8 12.44 14.93 -7.45
CA ARG A 8 13.76 15.16 -8.06
C ARG A 8 14.07 14.31 -9.29
N HIS A 9 13.38 13.19 -9.49
CA HIS A 9 13.64 12.27 -10.59
C HIS A 9 12.48 12.22 -11.60
N LEU A 10 11.39 12.98 -11.39
CA LEU A 10 10.20 12.91 -12.24
C LEU A 10 10.47 13.32 -13.69
N GLU A 11 11.31 14.33 -13.91
CA GLU A 11 11.62 14.83 -15.26
C GLU A 11 12.35 13.79 -16.12
N GLU A 12 13.13 12.91 -15.49
CA GLU A 12 13.96 11.90 -16.16
C GLU A 12 13.32 10.50 -16.14
N THR A 13 12.23 10.32 -15.41
CA THR A 13 11.62 9.00 -15.16
C THR A 13 10.23 8.90 -15.77
N ARG A 14 10.06 8.00 -16.75
CA ARG A 14 8.76 7.74 -17.40
C ARG A 14 7.66 7.32 -16.41
N SER A 15 7.99 6.52 -15.40
CA SER A 15 7.02 6.00 -14.44
C SER A 15 7.69 5.58 -13.13
N VAL A 16 7.03 5.84 -12.00
CA VAL A 16 7.49 5.45 -10.67
C VAL A 16 6.48 4.48 -10.06
N TRP A 17 6.95 3.32 -9.62
CA TRP A 17 6.15 2.34 -8.89
C TRP A 17 6.66 2.26 -7.46
N GLY A 18 5.78 2.49 -6.49
CA GLY A 18 6.13 2.51 -5.07
C GLY A 18 5.29 1.52 -4.28
N PHE A 19 5.94 0.76 -3.41
CA PHE A 19 5.28 -0.13 -2.45
C PHE A 19 5.59 0.36 -1.04
N VAL A 20 4.55 0.49 -0.21
CA VAL A 20 4.73 0.84 1.20
C VAL A 20 4.60 -0.42 2.04
N ASN A 21 5.69 -0.79 2.72
CA ASN A 21 5.78 -2.00 3.53
C ASN A 21 5.91 -1.71 5.02
N ASN A 22 5.16 -0.73 5.53
CA ASN A 22 5.00 -0.51 6.97
C ASN A 22 3.76 -1.26 7.48
N HIS A 23 3.73 -2.57 7.27
CA HIS A 23 2.60 -3.43 7.64
C HIS A 23 2.32 -3.42 9.15
N PHE A 24 3.29 -3.00 9.98
CA PHE A 24 3.08 -2.85 11.42
C PHE A 24 1.90 -1.89 11.67
N GLU A 25 0.84 -2.41 12.30
CA GLU A 25 -0.43 -1.73 12.61
C GLU A 25 -1.34 -1.37 11.41
N GLY A 26 -1.05 -1.86 10.19
CA GLY A 26 -1.97 -1.73 9.06
C GLY A 26 -1.99 -0.35 8.39
N PHE A 27 -1.03 0.53 8.68
CA PHE A 27 -1.00 1.90 8.14
C PHE A 27 -0.54 2.03 6.68
N ALA A 28 -0.29 0.92 5.97
CA ALA A 28 0.23 0.96 4.61
C ALA A 28 -0.70 1.74 3.65
N PRO A 29 -2.03 1.55 3.64
CA PRO A 29 -2.94 2.32 2.79
C PRO A 29 -2.90 3.83 3.07
N GLU A 30 -2.94 4.25 4.33
CA GLU A 30 -2.87 5.67 4.73
C GLU A 30 -1.51 6.28 4.43
N THR A 31 -0.46 5.46 4.44
CA THR A 31 0.87 5.91 4.07
C THR A 31 0.99 6.10 2.56
N CYS A 32 0.40 5.21 1.75
CA CYS A 32 0.25 5.41 0.31
C CYS A 32 -0.54 6.69 0.00
N GLN A 33 -1.69 6.90 0.66
CA GLN A 33 -2.51 8.08 0.47
C GLN A 33 -1.76 9.37 0.81
N ARG A 34 -1.09 9.43 1.97
CA ARG A 34 -0.30 10.60 2.36
C ARG A 34 0.86 10.88 1.42
N LEU A 35 1.48 9.84 0.85
CA LEU A 35 2.52 10.01 -0.16
C LEU A 35 1.95 10.59 -1.46
N ALA A 36 0.81 10.07 -1.93
CA ALA A 36 0.12 10.58 -3.12
C ALA A 36 -0.25 12.07 -2.96
N GLN A 37 -0.86 12.44 -1.84
CA GLN A 37 -1.22 13.82 -1.53
C GLN A 37 -0.02 14.77 -1.55
N ARG A 38 1.12 14.34 -1.01
CA ARG A 38 2.36 15.13 -1.03
C ARG A 38 2.93 15.34 -2.43
N LEU A 39 2.67 14.41 -3.34
CA LEU A 39 3.05 14.50 -4.75
C LEU A 39 2.00 15.23 -5.59
N GLY A 40 0.93 15.76 -4.98
CA GLY A 40 -0.14 16.47 -5.67
C GLY A 40 -1.20 15.55 -6.32
N TYR A 41 -1.23 14.26 -5.95
CA TYR A 41 -2.21 13.30 -6.45
C TYR A 41 -3.26 12.96 -5.40
N GLU A 42 -4.46 12.62 -5.87
CA GLU A 42 -5.51 12.05 -5.04
C GLU A 42 -5.44 10.52 -5.09
N LEU A 43 -5.44 9.89 -3.92
CA LEU A 43 -5.55 8.44 -3.79
C LEU A 43 -6.59 8.13 -2.70
N SER A 44 -7.69 7.51 -3.10
CA SER A 44 -8.73 7.07 -2.18
C SER A 44 -8.23 5.87 -1.37
N LEU A 45 -8.63 5.78 -0.10
CA LEU A 45 -8.39 4.57 0.69
C LEU A 45 -9.25 3.43 0.16
N PRO A 46 -8.77 2.18 0.21
CA PRO A 46 -9.59 1.02 -0.12
C PRO A 46 -10.79 0.96 0.83
N SER A 47 -11.97 0.63 0.30
CA SER A 47 -13.12 0.36 1.15
C SER A 47 -12.91 -0.96 1.91
N ALA A 48 -13.63 -1.19 3.01
CA ALA A 48 -13.52 -2.43 3.77
C ALA A 48 -13.77 -3.70 2.93
N GLY A 49 -14.52 -3.59 1.82
CA GLY A 49 -14.72 -4.68 0.85
C GLY A 49 -13.55 -4.90 -0.10
N ASP A 50 -12.74 -3.88 -0.36
CA ASP A 50 -11.57 -3.95 -1.26
C ASP A 50 -10.33 -4.50 -0.54
N THR A 51 -10.27 -4.35 0.79
CA THR A 51 -9.19 -4.88 1.63
C THR A 51 -9.29 -6.39 1.87
N LEU A 52 -10.35 -7.04 1.35
CA LEU A 52 -10.59 -8.49 1.43
C LEU A 52 -9.65 -9.36 0.55
N SER A 53 -8.54 -8.80 0.05
CA SER A 53 -7.52 -9.61 -0.66
C SER A 53 -6.90 -10.69 0.25
N ALA A 54 -6.99 -10.53 1.58
CA ALA A 54 -6.94 -11.64 2.51
C ALA A 54 -8.38 -12.05 2.87
N GLY A 55 -9.01 -12.88 2.03
CA GLY A 55 -10.30 -13.47 2.40
C GLY A 55 -10.19 -14.19 3.76
N PRO A 56 -11.29 -14.33 4.52
CA PRO A 56 -11.32 -15.22 5.68
C PRO A 56 -10.92 -16.62 5.19
N GLY A 57 -9.65 -17.00 5.41
CA GLY A 57 -9.02 -18.13 4.73
C GLY A 57 -7.52 -17.96 4.46
N GLN A 58 -6.98 -16.74 4.41
CA GLN A 58 -5.51 -16.57 4.26
C GLN A 58 -4.73 -17.14 5.48
N LEU A 59 -5.34 -17.11 6.67
CA LEU A 59 -4.82 -17.78 7.87
C LEU A 59 -5.14 -19.29 7.90
N GLU A 60 -6.11 -19.76 7.11
CA GLU A 60 -6.44 -21.19 6.97
C GLU A 60 -5.57 -21.90 5.93
N LEU A 61 -4.73 -21.16 5.19
CA LEU A 61 -3.79 -21.71 4.20
C LEU A 61 -2.82 -22.73 4.81
N PHE A 62 -2.60 -22.68 6.13
CA PHE A 62 -1.76 -23.63 6.86
C PHE A 62 -2.51 -24.79 7.51
N GLY A 63 -3.83 -24.91 7.30
CA GLY A 63 -4.66 -26.03 7.77
C GLY A 63 -4.73 -26.19 9.29
N ALA A 64 -5.90 -26.54 9.83
CA ALA A 64 -5.95 -27.12 11.16
C ALA A 64 -5.13 -28.44 11.14
N PRO A 65 -4.35 -28.76 12.18
CA PRO A 65 -3.67 -30.05 12.24
C PRO A 65 -4.72 -31.15 12.12
N ALA A 66 -4.50 -32.07 11.16
CA ALA A 66 -5.35 -33.24 11.00
C ALA A 66 -5.39 -34.00 12.33
N ALA A 67 -6.61 -34.35 12.76
CA ALA A 67 -6.90 -35.06 14.00
C ALA A 67 -6.25 -36.45 14.06
#